data_AF-A0A368Y7E7-F1
#
_entry.id   AF-A0A368Y7E7-F1
#
_cell.length_a   1.000
_cell.length_b   1.000
_cell.length_c   1.000
_cell.angle_alpha   90.00
_cell.angle_beta   90.00
_cell.angle_gamma   90.00
#
_symmetry.space_group_name_H-M   'P 1'
#
loop_
_entity.id
_entity.type
_entity.pdbx_description
1 polymer ?
#
loop_
_entity_poly.entity_id
_entity_poly.type
_entity_poly.pdbx_seq_one_letter_code
_entity_poly.pdbx_strand_id
1 'polypeptide(L)'
;MTPTRWLLAYLGAVVGTSLVHDWRTLAAGLLLALALAGPPRWRLLRRSLLAVLAFNLAVSAGLFAQWAWQDRPLAALAEPLARMNLRVLLLVLLGFWFVARVNLLQALAFAPTLQFLATLAAGQAQVLARLVREHGLAFRSRTAGAGGLRARSRHGASVAGHLLDKAVANAQASAMAMRARGGLDD
;
A
#
# COMPACT_ATOMS: atom_id res chain seq x y z
N MET A 1 -13.00 16.95 -12.07
CA MET A 1 -13.49 16.56 -10.73
C MET A 1 -12.42 16.91 -9.70
N THR A 2 -12.80 17.40 -8.51
CA THR A 2 -11.83 17.72 -7.45
C THR A 2 -11.17 16.45 -6.90
N PRO A 3 -9.92 16.50 -6.41
CA PRO A 3 -9.20 15.34 -5.86
C PRO A 3 -9.96 14.62 -4.73
N THR A 4 -10.67 15.37 -3.88
CA THR A 4 -11.50 14.81 -2.80
C THR A 4 -12.67 13.98 -3.33
N ARG A 5 -13.33 14.42 -4.41
CA ARG A 5 -14.42 13.63 -5.03
C ARG A 5 -13.90 12.32 -5.60
N TRP A 6 -12.68 12.31 -6.13
CA TRP A 6 -12.04 11.06 -6.56
C TRP A 6 -11.75 10.12 -5.40
N LEU A 7 -11.32 10.64 -4.24
CA LEU A 7 -11.12 9.82 -3.04
C LEU A 7 -12.43 9.22 -2.55
N LEU A 8 -13.50 10.01 -2.48
CA LEU A 8 -14.83 9.53 -2.08
C LEU A 8 -15.37 8.50 -3.08
N ALA A 9 -15.21 8.73 -4.39
CA ALA A 9 -15.59 7.76 -5.41
C ALA A 9 -14.78 6.45 -5.30
N TYR A 10 -13.48 6.54 -5.02
CA TYR A 10 -12.63 5.38 -4.75
C TYR A 10 -13.09 4.61 -3.51
N LEU A 11 -13.34 5.29 -2.39
CA LEU A 11 -13.83 4.65 -1.16
C LEU A 11 -15.20 3.99 -1.38
N GLY A 12 -16.11 4.68 -2.06
CA GLY A 12 -17.41 4.15 -2.45
C GLY A 12 -17.28 2.91 -3.33
N ALA A 13 -16.36 2.92 -4.29
CA ALA A 13 -16.08 1.75 -5.12
C ALA A 13 -15.53 0.58 -4.29
N VAL A 14 -14.60 0.81 -3.37
CA VAL A 14 -14.03 -0.25 -2.50
C VAL A 14 -15.11 -0.89 -1.62
N VAL A 15 -15.96 -0.07 -0.99
CA VAL A 15 -17.08 -0.55 -0.17
C VAL A 15 -18.07 -1.31 -1.04
N GLY A 16 -18.47 -0.74 -2.18
CA GLY A 16 -19.38 -1.40 -3.11
C GLY A 16 -18.87 -2.76 -3.59
N THR A 17 -17.58 -2.85 -3.94
CA THR A 17 -16.96 -4.11 -4.39
C THR A 17 -16.96 -5.18 -3.29
N SER A 18 -16.88 -4.78 -2.02
CA SER A 18 -16.94 -5.69 -0.88
C SER A 18 -18.35 -6.25 -0.63
N LEU A 19 -19.39 -5.46 -0.92
CA LEU A 19 -20.80 -5.85 -0.77
C LEU A 19 -21.32 -6.72 -1.91
N VAL A 20 -20.67 -6.70 -3.07
CA VAL A 20 -21.09 -7.47 -4.25
C VAL A 20 -20.72 -8.93 -4.09
N HIS A 21 -21.73 -9.81 -4.09
CA HIS A 21 -21.55 -11.26 -3.94
C HIS A 21 -21.51 -12.02 -5.27
N ASP A 22 -21.97 -11.44 -6.38
CA ASP A 22 -21.96 -12.08 -7.70
C ASP A 22 -20.62 -11.88 -8.42
N TRP A 23 -20.01 -12.98 -8.88
CA TRP A 23 -18.74 -12.96 -9.60
C TRP A 23 -18.87 -12.26 -10.96
N ARG A 24 -20.04 -12.30 -11.60
CA ARG A 24 -20.29 -11.66 -12.90
C ARG A 24 -20.22 -10.14 -12.79
N THR A 25 -20.83 -9.59 -11.74
CA THR A 25 -20.77 -8.15 -11.46
C THR A 25 -19.36 -7.68 -11.10
N LEU A 26 -18.56 -8.51 -10.43
CA LEU A 26 -17.13 -8.21 -10.20
C LEU A 26 -16.34 -8.23 -11.50
N ALA A 27 -16.63 -9.17 -12.41
CA ALA A 27 -15.98 -9.26 -13.72
C ALA A 27 -16.31 -8.02 -14.56
N ALA A 28 -17.59 -7.62 -14.60
CA ALA A 28 -18.03 -6.42 -15.28
C ALA A 28 -17.37 -5.16 -14.68
N GLY A 29 -17.29 -5.06 -13.36
CA GLY A 29 -16.61 -3.96 -12.67
C GLY A 29 -15.11 -3.89 -13.01
N LEU A 30 -14.44 -5.04 -13.13
CA LEU A 30 -13.05 -5.11 -13.56
C LEU A 30 -12.86 -4.65 -15.01
N LEU A 31 -13.71 -5.11 -15.93
CA LEU A 31 -13.66 -4.68 -17.32
C LEU A 31 -13.93 -3.18 -17.46
N LEU A 32 -14.90 -2.66 -16.71
CA LEU A 32 -15.23 -1.23 -16.69
C LEU A 32 -14.07 -0.41 -16.13
N ALA A 33 -13.45 -0.85 -15.02
CA ALA A 33 -12.28 -0.19 -14.46
C ALA A 33 -11.08 -0.19 -15.45
N LEU A 34 -10.87 -1.28 -16.18
CA LEU A 34 -9.83 -1.37 -17.21
C LEU A 34 -10.12 -0.47 -18.43
N ALA A 35 -11.39 -0.35 -18.82
CA ALA A 35 -11.81 0.56 -19.88
C ALA A 35 -11.58 2.03 -19.47
N LEU A 36 -11.95 2.40 -18.24
CA LEU A 36 -11.75 3.75 -17.70
C LEU A 36 -10.29 4.09 -17.38
N ALA A 37 -9.43 3.08 -17.14
CA ALA A 37 -8.02 3.30 -16.87
C ALA A 37 -7.25 3.94 -18.05
N GLY A 38 -7.71 3.71 -19.28
CA GLY A 38 -7.14 4.27 -20.50
C GLY A 38 -5.82 3.61 -20.96
N PRO A 39 -4.89 4.35 -21.59
CA PRO A 39 -3.65 3.81 -22.15
C PRO A 39 -2.77 2.97 -21.19
N PRO A 40 -2.62 3.31 -19.89
CA PRO A 40 -1.79 2.52 -18.98
C PRO A 40 -2.47 1.24 -18.45
N ARG A 41 -3.66 0.87 -18.94
CA ARG A 41 -4.46 -0.27 -18.44
C ARG A 41 -3.66 -1.58 -18.30
N TRP A 42 -2.83 -1.93 -19.27
CA TRP A 42 -2.06 -3.18 -19.24
C TRP A 42 -0.88 -3.16 -18.27
N ARG A 43 -0.26 -1.99 -18.09
CA ARG A 43 0.78 -1.82 -17.09
C ARG A 43 0.19 -1.93 -15.67
N LEU A 44 -0.97 -1.30 -15.45
CA LEU A 44 -1.69 -1.38 -14.18
C LEU A 44 -2.17 -2.80 -13.90
N LEU A 45 -2.75 -3.49 -14.89
CA LEU A 45 -3.20 -4.86 -14.75
C LEU A 45 -2.03 -5.80 -14.42
N ARG A 46 -0.92 -5.74 -15.16
CA ARG A 46 0.26 -6.57 -14.89
C ARG A 46 0.82 -6.33 -13.49
N ARG A 47 0.91 -5.07 -13.07
CA ARG A 47 1.39 -4.71 -11.72
C ARG A 47 0.45 -5.23 -10.62
N SER A 48 -0.87 -5.12 -10.84
CA SER A 48 -1.91 -5.63 -9.93
C SER A 48 -1.83 -7.16 -9.83
N LEU A 49 -1.73 -7.83 -10.98
CA LEU A 49 -1.63 -9.28 -11.06
C LEU A 49 -0.38 -9.78 -10.33
N LEU A 50 0.79 -9.19 -10.61
CA LEU A 50 2.04 -9.57 -9.95
C LEU A 50 2.01 -9.32 -8.43
N ALA A 51 1.39 -8.22 -7.99
CA ALA A 51 1.27 -7.91 -6.56
C ALA A 51 0.38 -8.92 -5.82
N VAL A 52 -0.65 -9.43 -6.49
CA VAL A 52 -1.64 -10.32 -5.87
C VAL A 52 -1.33 -11.79 -6.08
N LEU A 53 -0.54 -12.15 -7.11
CA LEU A 53 -0.32 -13.53 -7.54
C LEU A 53 0.11 -14.45 -6.39
N ALA A 54 1.15 -14.06 -5.63
CA ALA A 54 1.66 -14.88 -4.54
C ALA A 54 0.60 -15.11 -3.44
N PHE A 55 -0.15 -14.07 -3.08
CA PHE A 55 -1.23 -14.15 -2.10
C PHE A 55 -2.38 -15.02 -2.60
N ASN A 56 -2.89 -14.75 -3.80
CA ASN A 56 -4.00 -15.49 -4.37
C ASN A 56 -3.65 -16.96 -4.60
N LEU A 57 -2.43 -17.28 -5.04
CA LEU A 57 -1.98 -18.67 -5.18
C LEU A 57 -1.94 -19.38 -3.82
N ALA A 58 -1.40 -18.75 -2.78
CA ALA A 58 -1.35 -19.32 -1.44
C ALA A 58 -2.75 -19.59 -0.87
N VAL A 59 -3.66 -18.62 -0.97
CA VAL A 59 -5.04 -18.77 -0.48
C VAL A 59 -5.82 -19.78 -1.31
N SER A 60 -5.65 -19.76 -2.64
CA SER A 60 -6.29 -20.73 -3.55
C SER A 60 -5.82 -22.16 -3.28
N ALA A 61 -4.51 -22.36 -3.03
CA ALA A 61 -3.95 -23.65 -2.67
C ALA A 61 -4.47 -24.14 -1.31
N GLY A 62 -4.59 -23.25 -0.32
CA GLY A 62 -5.17 -23.57 0.99
C GLY A 62 -6.64 -24.01 0.88
N LEU A 63 -7.44 -23.27 0.10
CA LEU A 63 -8.84 -23.62 -0.17
C LEU A 63 -8.97 -24.97 -0.88
N PHE A 64 -8.12 -25.20 -1.87
CA PHE A 64 -8.07 -26.47 -2.60
C PHE A 64 -7.74 -27.64 -1.66
N ALA A 65 -6.70 -27.50 -0.83
CA ALA A 65 -6.31 -28.52 0.15
C ALA A 65 -7.42 -28.80 1.16
N GLN A 66 -8.08 -27.75 1.66
CA GLN A 66 -9.21 -27.89 2.58
C GLN A 66 -10.37 -28.66 1.93
N TRP A 67 -10.72 -28.34 0.69
CA TRP A 67 -11.83 -29.01 -0.01
C TRP A 67 -11.51 -30.45 -0.38
N ALA A 68 -10.27 -30.73 -0.78
CA ALA A 68 -9.79 -32.08 -1.01
C ALA A 68 -9.86 -32.93 0.27
N TRP A 69 -9.59 -32.34 1.44
CA TRP A 69 -9.74 -33.02 2.72
C TRP A 69 -11.22 -33.25 3.11
N GLN A 70 -12.14 -32.42 2.64
CA GLN A 70 -13.56 -32.55 2.95
C GLN A 70 -14.34 -33.42 1.94
N ASP A 71 -13.65 -34.10 1.01
CA ASP A 71 -14.24 -34.89 -0.08
C ASP A 71 -15.34 -34.16 -0.86
N ARG A 72 -15.22 -32.82 -0.97
CA ARG A 72 -16.20 -32.00 -1.68
C ARG A 72 -15.89 -31.94 -3.17
N PRO A 73 -16.93 -31.88 -4.04
CA PRO A 73 -16.72 -31.81 -5.48
C PRO A 73 -16.00 -30.52 -5.87
N LEU A 74 -14.84 -30.64 -6.53
CA LEU A 74 -14.02 -29.51 -6.97
C LEU A 74 -14.76 -28.53 -7.90
N ALA A 75 -15.79 -29.00 -8.62
CA ALA A 75 -16.62 -28.16 -9.47
C ALA A 75 -17.31 -27.02 -8.68
N ALA A 76 -17.71 -27.27 -7.43
CA ALA A 76 -18.33 -26.25 -6.59
C ALA A 76 -17.31 -25.23 -6.05
N LEU A 77 -16.00 -25.47 -6.19
CA LEU A 77 -14.93 -24.55 -5.76
C LEU A 77 -14.77 -23.39 -6.76
N ALA A 78 -15.13 -23.60 -8.03
CA ALA A 78 -14.87 -22.66 -9.10
C ALA A 78 -15.48 -21.29 -8.84
N GLU A 79 -16.72 -21.23 -8.36
CA GLU A 79 -17.42 -19.97 -8.12
C GLU A 79 -16.87 -19.19 -6.90
N PRO A 80 -16.72 -19.78 -5.70
CA PRO A 80 -16.08 -19.10 -4.57
C PRO A 80 -14.67 -18.62 -4.88
N LEU A 81 -13.89 -19.44 -5.58
CA LEU A 81 -12.51 -19.14 -5.95
C LEU A 81 -12.44 -17.99 -6.96
N ALA A 82 -13.29 -18.01 -7.98
CA ALA A 82 -13.39 -16.92 -8.94
C ALA A 82 -13.80 -15.62 -8.25
N ARG A 83 -14.83 -15.65 -7.40
CA ARG A 83 -15.32 -14.48 -6.65
C ARG A 83 -14.23 -13.84 -5.80
N MET A 84 -13.48 -14.64 -5.04
CA MET A 84 -12.40 -14.14 -4.18
C MET A 84 -11.28 -13.53 -5.01
N ASN A 85 -10.78 -14.27 -6.02
CA ASN A 85 -9.67 -13.81 -6.85
C ASN A 85 -10.02 -12.53 -7.63
N LEU A 86 -11.24 -12.45 -8.20
CA LEU A 86 -11.71 -11.24 -8.90
C LEU A 86 -11.85 -10.05 -7.97
N ARG A 87 -12.39 -10.26 -6.75
CA ARG A 87 -12.53 -9.18 -5.77
C ARG A 87 -11.18 -8.61 -5.38
N VAL A 88 -10.22 -9.47 -5.03
CA VAL A 88 -8.87 -9.02 -4.64
C VAL A 88 -8.19 -8.30 -5.81
N LEU A 89 -8.27 -8.86 -7.02
CA LEU A 89 -7.69 -8.24 -8.21
C LEU A 89 -8.31 -6.86 -8.50
N LEU A 90 -9.63 -6.75 -8.43
CA LEU A 90 -10.35 -5.51 -8.65
C LEU A 90 -9.97 -4.45 -7.60
N LEU A 91 -9.93 -4.81 -6.31
CA LEU A 91 -9.53 -3.91 -5.24
C LEU A 91 -8.10 -3.38 -5.42
N VAL A 92 -7.15 -4.26 -5.77
CA VAL A 92 -5.75 -3.84 -6.01
C VAL A 92 -5.64 -2.98 -7.27
N LEU A 93 -6.37 -3.32 -8.34
CA LEU A 93 -6.42 -2.51 -9.56
C LEU A 93 -6.96 -1.11 -9.26
N LEU A 94 -8.07 -0.99 -8.53
CA LEU A 94 -8.65 0.29 -8.12
C LEU A 94 -7.66 1.10 -7.29
N GLY A 95 -6.95 0.47 -6.36
CA GLY A 95 -5.92 1.11 -5.54
C GLY A 95 -4.78 1.69 -6.39
N PHE A 96 -4.20 0.88 -7.30
CA PHE A 96 -3.15 1.38 -8.19
C PHE A 96 -3.65 2.42 -9.18
N TRP A 97 -4.88 2.28 -9.68
CA TRP A 97 -5.49 3.26 -10.56
C TRP A 97 -5.68 4.61 -9.88
N PHE A 98 -6.17 4.61 -8.63
CA PHE A 98 -6.33 5.81 -7.83
C PHE A 98 -5.00 6.52 -7.57
N VAL A 99 -3.99 5.79 -7.06
CA VAL A 99 -2.65 6.35 -6.76
C VAL A 99 -1.95 6.88 -8.02
N ALA A 100 -2.18 6.27 -9.19
CA ALA A 100 -1.60 6.72 -10.44
C ALA A 100 -2.24 8.01 -10.99
N ARG A 101 -3.47 8.34 -10.58
CA ARG A 101 -4.25 9.45 -11.14
C ARG A 101 -4.41 10.63 -10.19
N VAL A 102 -4.33 10.40 -8.88
CA VAL A 102 -4.66 11.40 -7.86
C VAL A 102 -3.48 11.59 -6.92
N ASN A 103 -3.07 12.84 -6.72
CA ASN A 103 -2.11 13.17 -5.67
C ASN A 103 -2.79 13.01 -4.30
N LEU A 104 -2.34 12.04 -3.51
CA LEU A 104 -2.91 11.73 -2.20
C LEU A 104 -2.92 12.93 -1.25
N LEU A 105 -1.87 13.76 -1.26
CA LEU A 105 -1.81 14.97 -0.42
C LEU A 105 -2.90 15.97 -0.82
N GLN A 106 -3.17 16.13 -2.12
CA GLN A 106 -4.26 16.98 -2.59
C GLN A 106 -5.64 16.37 -2.32
N ALA A 107 -5.74 15.04 -2.31
CA ALA A 107 -6.99 14.35 -1.96
C ALA A 107 -7.43 14.64 -0.53
N LEU A 108 -6.48 14.88 0.37
CA LEU A 108 -6.70 15.22 1.79
C LEU A 108 -7.06 16.69 2.04
N ALA A 109 -7.21 17.52 0.99
CA ALA A 109 -7.46 18.96 1.14
C ALA A 109 -8.76 19.33 1.89
N PHE A 110 -9.68 18.38 2.07
CA PHE A 110 -10.89 18.58 2.89
C PHE A 110 -10.60 18.66 4.39
N ALA A 111 -9.44 18.17 4.83
CA ALA A 111 -9.01 18.17 6.22
C ALA A 111 -7.60 18.77 6.33
N PRO A 112 -7.48 20.10 6.51
CA PRO A 112 -6.19 20.81 6.50
C PRO A 112 -5.17 20.22 7.48
N THR A 113 -5.61 19.81 8.67
CA THR A 113 -4.77 19.15 9.68
C THR A 113 -4.20 17.83 9.19
N LEU A 114 -5.02 16.99 8.54
CA LEU A 114 -4.55 15.71 7.98
C LEU A 114 -3.61 15.93 6.81
N GLN A 115 -3.91 16.89 5.93
CA GLN A 115 -3.03 17.25 4.83
C GLN A 115 -1.68 17.75 5.35
N PHE A 116 -1.69 18.59 6.39
CA PHE A 116 -0.49 19.09 7.05
C PHE A 116 0.34 17.93 7.65
N LEU A 117 -0.28 17.06 8.46
CA LEU A 117 0.39 15.90 9.05
C LEU A 117 0.94 14.94 7.99
N ALA A 118 0.17 14.66 6.94
CA ALA A 118 0.61 13.79 5.85
C ALA A 118 1.81 14.40 5.10
N THR A 119 1.82 15.72 4.91
CA THR A 119 2.94 16.44 4.27
C THR A 119 4.18 16.39 5.15
N LEU A 120 4.05 16.65 6.46
CA LEU A 120 5.15 16.54 7.41
C LEU A 120 5.71 15.11 7.46
N ALA A 121 4.85 14.11 7.55
CA ALA A 121 5.23 12.69 7.56
C ALA A 121 5.93 12.27 6.26
N ALA A 122 5.43 12.71 5.10
CA ALA A 122 6.07 12.43 3.81
C ALA A 122 7.48 13.03 3.73
N GLY A 123 7.67 14.26 4.23
CA GLY A 123 8.99 14.89 4.32
C GLY A 123 9.94 14.12 5.24
N GLN A 124 9.49 13.77 6.44
CA GLN A 124 10.30 12.99 7.39
C GLN A 124 10.64 11.60 6.85
N ALA A 125 9.69 10.92 6.17
CA ALA A 125 9.93 9.63 5.54
C ALA A 125 11.06 9.69 4.49
N GLN A 126 11.12 10.75 3.69
CA GLN A 126 12.20 10.94 2.71
C GLN A 126 13.57 11.14 3.37
N VAL A 127 13.63 11.95 4.44
CA VAL A 127 14.85 12.19 5.21
C VAL A 127 15.34 10.89 5.87
N LEU A 128 14.46 10.17 6.56
CA LEU A 128 14.79 8.90 7.21
C LEU A 128 15.17 7.84 6.19
N ALA A 129 14.49 7.75 5.04
CA ALA A 129 14.84 6.82 3.97
C ALA A 129 16.25 7.10 3.41
N ARG A 130 16.66 8.36 3.35
CA ARG A 130 18.04 8.73 2.98
C ARG A 130 19.04 8.25 4.03
N LEU A 131 18.78 8.49 5.31
CA LEU A 131 19.66 8.03 6.40
C LEU A 131 19.80 6.49 6.41
N VAL A 132 18.72 5.75 6.16
CA VAL A 132 18.77 4.28 6.04
C VAL A 132 19.73 3.86 4.91
N ARG A 133 19.68 4.53 3.75
CA ARG A 133 20.59 4.23 2.64
C ARG A 133 22.05 4.54 2.99
N GLU A 134 22.31 5.66 3.66
CA GLU A 134 23.65 6.04 4.11
C GLU A 134 24.22 5.05 5.13
N HIS A 135 23.41 4.61 6.11
CA HIS A 135 23.80 3.54 7.02
C HIS A 135 24.08 2.22 6.31
N GLY A 136 23.29 1.88 5.28
CA GLY A 136 23.54 0.71 4.44
C GLY A 136 24.89 0.76 3.71
N LEU A 137 25.29 1.94 3.22
CA LEU A 137 26.61 2.16 2.61
C LEU A 137 27.73 2.05 3.66
N ALA A 138 27.55 2.65 4.83
CA ALA A 138 28.50 2.57 5.94
C ALA A 138 28.68 1.14 6.48
N PHE A 139 27.61 0.33 6.48
CA PHE A 139 27.68 -1.08 6.82
C PHE A 139 28.53 -1.84 5.79
N ARG A 140 28.23 -1.66 4.49
CA ARG A 140 28.96 -2.31 3.39
C ARG A 140 30.44 -1.93 3.33
N SER A 141 30.83 -0.72 3.76
CA SER A 141 32.26 -0.33 3.80
C SER A 141 33.00 -0.98 4.97
N ARG A 142 32.30 -1.29 6.07
CA ARG A 142 32.88 -1.87 7.30
C ARG A 142 32.77 -3.40 7.37
N THR A 143 32.12 -4.04 6.41
CA THR A 143 32.00 -5.50 6.32
C THR A 143 32.51 -6.01 4.98
N ALA A 144 33.36 -7.04 5.01
CA ALA A 144 33.74 -7.75 3.80
C ALA A 144 32.52 -8.52 3.25
N GLY A 145 32.04 -8.15 2.06
CA GLY A 145 30.89 -8.77 1.40
C GLY A 145 29.53 -8.31 1.92
N ALA A 146 28.51 -9.17 1.84
CA ALA A 146 27.12 -8.81 2.22
C ALA A 146 26.84 -8.92 3.74
N GLY A 147 27.80 -9.44 4.52
CA GLY A 147 27.61 -9.81 5.92
C GLY A 147 26.61 -10.97 6.12
N GLY A 148 26.80 -11.75 7.19
CA GLY A 148 25.84 -12.80 7.54
C GLY A 148 24.47 -12.24 7.94
N LEU A 149 23.42 -13.06 7.86
CA LEU A 149 22.03 -12.67 8.23
C LEU A 149 21.95 -12.06 9.64
N ARG A 150 22.70 -12.62 10.59
CA ARG A 150 22.76 -12.14 11.98
C ARG A 150 23.42 -10.75 12.12
N ALA A 151 24.42 -10.46 11.28
CA ALA A 151 25.06 -9.14 11.28
C ALA A 151 24.11 -8.09 10.68
N ARG A 152 23.40 -8.45 9.61
CA ARG A 152 22.40 -7.59 8.99
C ARG A 152 21.22 -7.29 9.92
N SER A 153 20.73 -8.29 10.66
CA SER A 153 19.64 -8.08 11.62
C SER A 153 20.05 -7.16 12.77
N ARG A 154 21.24 -7.36 13.35
CA ARG A 154 21.80 -6.48 14.39
C ARG A 154 22.00 -5.05 13.90
N HIS A 155 22.54 -4.89 12.71
CA HIS A 155 22.69 -3.57 12.09
C HIS A 155 21.32 -2.91 11.84
N GLY A 156 20.35 -3.66 11.34
CA GLY A 156 18.98 -3.17 11.16
C GLY A 156 18.36 -2.70 12.48
N ALA A 157 18.53 -3.48 13.56
CA ALA A 157 18.05 -3.11 14.89
C ALA A 157 18.74 -1.84 15.43
N SER A 158 20.06 -1.72 15.28
CA SER A 158 20.79 -0.52 15.74
C SER A 158 20.39 0.73 14.96
N VAL A 159 20.19 0.59 13.64
CA VAL A 159 19.73 1.69 12.78
C VAL A 159 18.30 2.07 13.14
N ALA A 160 17.41 1.12 13.36
CA ALA A 160 16.03 1.39 13.76
C ALA A 160 15.97 2.17 15.09
N GLY A 161 16.75 1.75 16.10
CA GLY A 161 16.86 2.47 17.38
C GLY A 161 17.34 3.91 17.19
N HIS A 162 18.46 4.10 16.49
CA HIS A 162 19.00 5.43 16.22
C HIS A 162 18.02 6.34 15.44
N LEU A 163 17.30 5.79 14.47
CA LEU A 163 16.29 6.57 13.72
C LEU A 163 15.10 6.96 14.60
N LEU A 164 14.69 6.10 15.53
CA LEU A 164 13.61 6.40 16.46
C LEU A 164 14.02 7.52 17.42
N ASP A 165 15.19 7.43 18.04
CA ASP A 165 15.72 8.46 18.93
C ASP A 165 15.81 9.81 18.20
N LYS A 166 16.34 9.79 16.98
CA LYS A 166 16.41 10.97 16.13
C LYS A 166 15.04 11.52 15.75
N ALA A 167 14.06 10.66 15.47
CA ALA A 167 12.71 11.08 15.14
C ALA A 167 12.02 11.77 16.33
N VAL A 168 12.17 11.22 17.54
CA VAL A 168 11.61 11.81 18.78
C VAL A 168 12.25 13.16 19.07
N ALA A 169 13.58 13.26 19.01
CA ALA A 169 14.29 14.52 19.18
C ALA A 169 13.89 15.57 18.11
N ASN A 170 13.79 15.15 16.85
CA ASN A 170 13.36 16.02 15.76
C ASN A 170 11.91 16.46 15.89
N ALA A 171 11.02 15.63 16.45
CA ALA A 171 9.62 16.00 16.64
C ALA A 171 9.49 17.20 17.58
N GLN A 172 10.23 17.21 18.69
CA GLN A 172 10.27 18.34 19.63
C GLN A 172 10.80 19.61 18.95
N ALA A 173 11.94 19.51 18.26
CA ALA A 173 12.53 20.64 17.56
C ALA A 173 11.61 21.18 16.44
N SER A 174 10.96 20.29 15.69
CA SER A 174 10.03 20.67 14.62
C SER A 174 8.79 21.35 15.18
N ALA A 175 8.21 20.82 16.27
CA ALA A 175 7.06 21.44 16.92
C ALA A 175 7.38 22.84 17.44
N MET A 176 8.53 23.03 18.11
CA MET A 176 8.97 24.37 18.56
C MET A 176 9.21 25.32 17.39
N ALA A 177 9.90 24.86 16.34
CA ALA A 177 10.16 25.68 15.15
C ALA A 177 8.86 26.10 14.44
N MET A 178 7.85 25.24 14.46
CA MET A 178 6.54 25.55 13.90
C MET A 178 5.74 26.53 14.74
N ARG A 179 5.72 26.36 16.07
CA ARG A 179 5.11 27.34 17.00
C ARG A 179 5.74 28.71 16.86
N ALA A 180 7.08 28.78 16.80
CA ALA A 180 7.80 30.04 16.61
C ALA A 180 7.48 30.75 15.27
N ARG A 181 7.01 30.00 14.26
CA ARG A 181 6.57 30.52 12.96
C ARG A 181 5.06 30.80 12.88
N GLY A 182 4.33 30.66 13.99
CA GLY A 182 2.86 30.79 14.02
C GLY A 182 2.12 29.68 13.25
N GLY A 183 2.76 28.52 13.05
CA GLY A 183 2.20 27.40 12.31
C GLY A 183 1.44 26.37 13.17
N LEU A 184 1.56 26.49 14.49
CA LEU A 184 0.85 25.68 15.48
C LEU A 184 0.39 26.66 16.57
N ASP A 185 -0.91 26.90 16.62
CA ASP A 185 -1.55 27.61 17.73
C ASP A 185 -2.04 26.56 18.75
N ASP A 186 -1.83 26.81 20.04
CA ASP A 186 -2.43 26.02 21.12
C ASP A 186 -3.93 26.36 21.26
#